data_AF-A0A8T5FTJ5-F1
#
_entry.id   AF-A0A8T5FTJ5-F1
#
_cell.length_a   1.000
_cell.length_b   1.000
_cell.length_c   1.000
_cell.angle_alpha   90.00
_cell.angle_beta   90.00
_cell.angle_gamma   90.00
#
_symmetry.space_group_name_H-M   'P 1'
#
loop_
_entity.id
_entity.type
_entity.pdbx_description
1 polymer ?
#
loop_
_entity_poly.entity_id
_entity_poly.type
_entity_poly.pdbx_seq_one_letter_code
_entity_poly.pdbx_strand_id
1 'polypeptide(L)' 'MTLIIEVRCNKCARKQKMEIRNPKMTAFDKPDLTNKRKKCVWCEKSFKIDKNSVVYK' A
#
# COMPACT_ATOMS: atom_id res chain seq x y z
N MET A 1 -14.47 -8.64 1.68
CA MET A 1 -13.25 -9.24 1.09
C MET A 1 -12.03 -8.51 1.62
N THR A 2 -10.87 -9.16 1.69
CA THR A 2 -9.62 -8.55 2.16
C THR A 2 -8.58 -8.61 1.05
N LEU A 3 -8.08 -7.45 0.63
CA LEU A 3 -7.03 -7.35 -0.38
C LEU A 3 -5.69 -7.11 0.33
N ILE A 4 -4.72 -7.97 0.08
CA ILE A 4 -3.35 -7.81 0.61
C ILE A 4 -2.48 -7.29 -0.53
N ILE A 5 -1.87 -6.12 -0.32
CA ILE A 5 -0.95 -5.51 -1.28
C ILE A 5 0.42 -5.32 -0.64
N GLU A 6 1.45 -5.18 -1.45
CA GLU A 6 2.77 -4.76 -1.00
C GLU A 6 3.05 -3.33 -1.44
N VAL A 7 3.45 -2.48 -0.50
CA VAL A 7 3.78 -1.08 -0.74
C VAL A 7 5.27 -0.87 -0.47
N ARG A 8 6.01 -0.39 -1.46
CA ARG A 8 7.42 -0.01 -1.31
C ARG A 8 7.52 1.36 -0.66
N CYS A 9 8.34 1.48 0.37
CA CYS A 9 8.66 2.76 0.99
C CYS A 9 9.77 3.48 0.21
N ASN A 10 9.50 4.69 -0.28
CA ASN A 10 10.51 5.48 -1.02
C ASN A 10 11.68 5.97 -0.16
N LYS A 11 11.55 5.98 1.18
CA LYS A 11 12.59 6.47 2.08
C LYS A 11 13.63 5.42 2.46
N CYS A 12 13.28 4.14 2.43
CA CYS A 12 14.17 3.05 2.85
C CYS A 12 14.17 1.85 1.89
N ALA A 13 13.48 1.96 0.75
CA ALA A 13 13.31 0.93 -0.27
C ALA A 13 12.71 -0.42 0.18
N ARG A 14 12.30 -0.57 1.45
CA ARG A 14 11.68 -1.79 1.99
C ARG A 14 10.18 -1.88 1.62
N LYS A 15 9.68 -3.11 1.44
CA LYS A 15 8.30 -3.41 1.01
C LYS A 15 7.43 -3.86 2.17
N GLN A 16 6.33 -3.15 2.44
CA GLN A 16 5.34 -3.46 3.49
C GLN A 16 4.04 -3.98 2.97
N LYS A 17 3.61 -5.10 3.56
CA LYS A 17 2.27 -5.62 3.38
C LYS A 17 1.27 -4.63 3.96
N MET A 18 0.23 -4.35 3.20
CA MET A 18 -0.89 -3.54 3.61
C MET A 18 -2.15 -4.34 3.36
N GLU A 19 -2.92 -4.52 4.42
CA GLU A 19 -4.22 -5.13 4.36
C GLU A 19 -5.28 -4.04 4.13
N ILE A 20 -6.12 -4.23 3.11
CA ILE A 20 -7.25 -3.36 2.82
C ILE A 20 -8.50 -4.20 3.02
N ARG A 21 -9.19 -3.93 4.13
CA ARG A 21 -10.51 -4.49 4.40
C ARG A 21 -11.55 -3.58 3.79
N ASN A 22 -12.22 -4.05 2.76
CA ASN A 22 -13.40 -3.38 2.25
C ASN A 22 -14.48 -4.45 1.94
N PRO A 23 -15.61 -4.44 2.65
CA PRO A 23 -16.67 -5.42 2.44
C PRO A 23 -17.30 -5.31 1.06
N LYS A 24 -17.25 -4.14 0.41
CA LYS A 24 -17.80 -3.88 -0.93
C LYS A 24 -16.81 -4.06 -2.08
N MET A 25 -15.54 -4.39 -1.80
CA MET A 25 -14.56 -4.62 -2.87
C MET A 25 -14.73 -5.99 -3.49
N THR A 26 -14.66 -6.04 -4.81
CA THR A 26 -14.51 -7.24 -5.61
C THR A 26 -13.02 -7.59 -5.80
N ALA A 27 -12.71 -8.81 -6.25
CA ALA A 27 -11.34 -9.24 -6.51
C ALA A 27 -10.61 -8.41 -7.59
N PHE A 28 -11.36 -7.68 -8.42
CA PHE A 28 -10.84 -6.83 -9.50
C PHE A 28 -10.62 -5.38 -9.06
N ASP A 29 -11.14 -4.98 -7.90
CA ASP A 29 -10.96 -3.63 -7.38
C ASP A 29 -9.50 -3.42 -6.95
N LYS A 30 -8.80 -2.58 -7.72
CA LYS A 30 -7.49 -2.05 -7.33
C LYS A 30 -7.70 -0.67 -6.70
N PRO A 31 -7.74 -0.57 -5.36
CA PRO A 31 -7.92 0.72 -4.69
C PRO A 31 -6.79 1.65 -5.09
N ASP A 32 -7.14 2.86 -5.53
CA ASP A 32 -6.15 3.90 -5.79
C ASP A 32 -5.63 4.40 -4.44
N LEU A 33 -4.34 4.12 -4.20
CA LEU A 33 -3.62 4.57 -3.01
C LEU A 33 -2.65 5.71 -3.34
N THR A 34 -2.72 6.25 -4.55
CA THR A 34 -1.83 7.31 -5.00
C THR A 34 -1.97 8.51 -4.08
N ASN A 35 -0.86 9.15 -3.72
CA ASN A 35 -0.82 10.30 -2.81
C ASN A 35 -1.28 10.04 -1.38
N LYS A 36 -1.73 8.82 -1.03
CA LYS A 36 -2.05 8.47 0.35
C LYS A 36 -0.76 8.46 1.17
N ARG A 37 -0.76 9.14 2.32
CA ARG A 37 0.37 9.11 3.24
C ARG A 37 0.33 7.86 4.09
N LYS A 38 1.48 7.21 4.25
CA LYS A 38 1.65 6.06 5.14
C LYS A 38 2.96 6.17 5.90
N LYS A 39 2.95 5.76 7.18
CA LYS A 39 4.17 5.61 7.99
C LYS A 39 4.81 4.27 7.62
N CYS A 40 6.10 4.28 7.35
CA CYS A 40 6.88 3.07 7.10
C CYS A 40 7.13 2.33 8.43
N VAL A 41 6.92 1.01 8.46
CA VAL A 41 7.17 0.21 9.67
C VAL A 41 8.67 0.10 9.99
N TRP A 42 9.55 0.17 8.99
CA TRP A 42 11.00 0.01 9.22
C TRP A 42 11.76 1.28 9.56
N CYS A 43 11.47 2.37 8.85
CA CYS A 43 12.19 3.62 9.04
C CYS A 43 11.38 4.65 9.79
N GLU A 44 10.13 4.32 10.17
CA GLU A 44 9.20 5.19 10.89
C GLU A 44 8.89 6.54 10.22
N LYS A 45 9.38 6.74 9.00
CA LYS A 45 9.15 7.96 8.23
C LYS A 45 7.81 7.85 7.51
N SER A 46 7.08 8.97 7.52
CA SER A 46 5.92 9.17 6.65
C SER A 46 6.38 9.33 5.20
N PHE A 47 5.71 8.63 4.30
CA PHE A 47 5.94 8.73 2.85
C PHE A 47 4.60 8.74 2.10
N LYS A 48 4.61 9.28 0.88
CA LYS A 48 3.47 9.20 -0.04
C LYS A 48 3.58 7.90 -0.83
N ILE A 49 2.45 7.21 -1.02
CA ILE A 49 2.38 6.02 -1.86
C ILE A 49 2.24 6.48 -3.31
N ASP A 50 3.18 6.06 -4.15
CA ASP A 50 3.11 6.23 -5.60
C ASP A 50 2.44 5.01 -6.24
N LYS A 51 1.86 5.19 -7.43
CA LYS A 51 1.27 4.09 -8.23
C LYS A 51 2.28 2.97 -8.48
N ASN A 52 3.54 3.34 -8.73
CA ASN A 52 4.62 2.39 -8.98
C ASN A 52 5.15 1.73 -7.71
N SER A 53 4.77 2.22 -6.53
CA SER A 53 5.17 1.64 -5.25
C SER A 53 4.19 0.58 -4.76
N VAL A 54 3.02 0.43 -5.40
CA VAL A 54 2.02 -0.58 -5.04
C VAL A 54 2.13 -1.79 -5.95
N VAL A 55 2.28 -2.96 -5.34
CA VAL A 55 2.24 -4.27 -6.00
C VAL A 55 1.01 -5.01 -5.48
N TYR A 56 0.07 -5.29 -6.38
CA TYR A 56 -1.09 -6.13 -6.11
C TYR A 56 -0.67 -7.59 -6.32
N LYS A 57 -0.84 -8.44 -5.30
CA LYS A 57 -0.57 -9.87 -5.34
C LYS A 57 -1.87 -10.66 -5.28
#